data_AF-A0A938MEM2-F1
#
_entry.id   AF-A0A938MEM2-F1
#
_cell.length_a   1.000
_cell.length_b   1.000
_cell.length_c   1.000
_cell.angle_alpha   90.00
_cell.angle_beta   90.00
_cell.angle_gamma   90.00
#
_symmetry.space_group_name_H-M   'P 1'
#
loop_
_entity.id
_entity.type
_entity.pdbx_description
1 polymer ?
#
loop_
_entity_poly.entity_id
_entity_poly.type
_entity_poly.pdbx_seq_one_letter_code
_entity_poly.pdbx_strand_id
1 'polypeptide(L)'
;KYRSVENVLDELGHVARLGIREIYFDDQTFGAQKPRTLELCRRMAVELPRMGWACFSRVDVVDEEFLVAMKRAGCHTIVFGVETGTRGIRDATRKGITPNQIVDAFELCRRHRVATAATFILGLPDEREEDLLATMRLALKLKCDYAAFNVPIPRMRTQLRSEAISAGLVAPSLMRMDQSGTYAVMGTKHLSKTDVERLAAKAIRQFYLRPSYVLSRFATIRSYYDLRRHVVAGLAVLRDVVKRVFRR
;
A
#
# COMPACT_ATOMS: atom_id res chain seq x y z
N LYS A 1 -10.14 -16.74 -10.37
CA LYS A 1 -10.00 -18.22 -10.22
C LYS A 1 -9.40 -18.46 -8.84
N TYR A 2 -9.85 -19.47 -8.11
CA TYR A 2 -9.33 -19.79 -6.78
C TYR A 2 -8.74 -21.20 -6.80
N ARG A 3 -7.58 -21.40 -6.15
CA ARG A 3 -6.99 -22.73 -5.94
C ARG A 3 -7.63 -23.39 -4.72
N SER A 4 -7.68 -24.71 -4.64
CA SER A 4 -8.18 -25.36 -3.41
C SER A 4 -7.29 -25.03 -2.20
N VAL A 5 -7.82 -25.20 -1.00
CA VAL A 5 -7.04 -24.92 0.23
C VAL A 5 -5.90 -25.93 0.34
N GLU A 6 -6.16 -27.18 0.03
CA GLU A 6 -5.21 -28.30 0.03
C GLU A 6 -4.02 -28.00 -0.89
N ASN A 7 -4.30 -27.60 -2.12
CA ASN A 7 -3.27 -27.32 -3.10
C ASN A 7 -2.37 -26.14 -2.70
N VAL A 8 -2.92 -25.13 -2.00
CA VAL A 8 -2.12 -24.03 -1.46
C VAL A 8 -1.29 -24.51 -0.28
N LEU A 9 -1.85 -25.27 0.66
CA LEU A 9 -1.12 -25.79 1.81
C LEU A 9 0.02 -26.73 1.43
N ASP A 10 -0.16 -27.56 0.40
CA ASP A 10 0.91 -28.42 -0.13
C ASP A 10 2.12 -27.59 -0.60
N GLU A 11 1.85 -26.50 -1.32
CA GLU A 11 2.88 -25.56 -1.78
C GLU A 11 3.55 -24.84 -0.60
N LEU A 12 2.76 -24.32 0.34
CA LEU A 12 3.29 -23.65 1.52
C LEU A 12 4.13 -24.61 2.39
N GLY A 13 3.71 -25.86 2.50
CA GLY A 13 4.46 -26.92 3.17
C GLY A 13 5.77 -27.25 2.46
N HIS A 14 5.79 -27.26 1.13
CA HIS A 14 7.03 -27.39 0.36
C HIS A 14 7.98 -26.22 0.60
N VAL A 15 7.47 -24.98 0.52
CA VAL A 15 8.23 -23.75 0.81
C VAL A 15 8.81 -23.77 2.23
N ALA A 16 8.02 -24.21 3.22
CA ALA A 16 8.47 -24.35 4.60
C ALA A 16 9.62 -25.38 4.75
N ARG A 17 9.55 -26.51 4.03
CA ARG A 17 10.62 -27.53 4.01
C ARG A 17 11.93 -27.02 3.41
N LEU A 18 11.87 -26.03 2.53
CA LEU A 18 13.06 -25.33 2.01
C LEU A 18 13.68 -24.36 3.05
N GLY A 19 13.11 -24.25 4.25
CA GLY A 19 13.59 -23.37 5.31
C GLY A 19 13.08 -21.93 5.19
N ILE A 20 12.19 -21.65 4.25
CA ILE A 20 11.56 -20.34 4.06
C ILE A 20 10.49 -20.16 5.14
N ARG A 21 10.49 -19.00 5.80
CA ARG A 21 9.59 -18.67 6.92
C ARG A 21 8.75 -17.42 6.69
N GLU A 22 8.93 -16.76 5.55
CA GLU A 22 8.23 -15.52 5.21
C GLU A 22 7.74 -15.62 3.77
N ILE A 23 6.47 -15.31 3.55
CA ILE A 23 5.86 -15.28 2.21
C ILE A 23 5.02 -14.03 2.00
N TYR A 24 4.81 -13.69 0.74
CA TYR A 24 3.85 -12.68 0.34
C TYR A 24 2.77 -13.32 -0.53
N PHE A 25 1.51 -13.23 -0.12
CA PHE A 25 0.39 -13.62 -0.97
C PHE A 25 0.15 -12.54 -2.02
N ASP A 26 0.35 -12.91 -3.29
CA ASP A 26 0.22 -12.02 -4.45
C ASP A 26 -1.23 -11.89 -4.96
N ASP A 27 -2.21 -12.38 -4.19
CA ASP A 27 -3.63 -12.15 -4.43
C ASP A 27 -3.94 -10.65 -4.52
N GLN A 28 -4.64 -10.22 -5.58
CA GLN A 28 -5.09 -8.82 -5.73
C GLN A 28 -5.98 -8.37 -4.56
N THR A 29 -6.70 -9.29 -3.95
CA THR A 29 -7.48 -9.06 -2.73
C THR A 29 -7.53 -10.37 -1.95
N PHE A 30 -6.59 -10.54 -1.04
CA PHE A 30 -6.62 -11.63 -0.09
C PHE A 30 -7.89 -11.51 0.76
N GLY A 31 -8.69 -12.58 0.82
CA GLY A 31 -10.00 -12.59 1.45
C GLY A 31 -11.19 -12.34 0.51
N ALA A 32 -10.98 -12.17 -0.81
CA ALA A 32 -12.07 -12.02 -1.78
C ALA A 32 -13.10 -13.18 -1.72
N GLN A 33 -12.64 -14.39 -1.41
CA GLN A 33 -13.51 -15.51 -1.01
C GLN A 33 -13.29 -15.81 0.47
N LYS A 34 -14.02 -15.09 1.32
CA LYS A 34 -13.81 -15.08 2.76
C LYS A 34 -13.92 -16.47 3.43
N PRO A 35 -14.93 -17.32 3.15
CA PRO A 35 -15.03 -18.64 3.78
C PRO A 35 -13.82 -19.54 3.50
N ARG A 36 -13.37 -19.59 2.24
CA ARG A 36 -12.17 -20.32 1.83
C ARG A 36 -10.91 -19.77 2.51
N THR A 37 -10.81 -18.45 2.62
CA THR A 37 -9.62 -17.81 3.20
C THR A 37 -9.55 -18.00 4.71
N LEU A 38 -10.69 -18.00 5.40
CA LEU A 38 -10.79 -18.39 6.81
C LEU A 38 -10.33 -19.84 7.01
N GLU A 39 -10.75 -20.76 6.14
CA GLU A 39 -10.31 -22.16 6.20
C GLU A 39 -8.80 -22.30 6.01
N LEU A 40 -8.25 -21.61 5.00
CA LEU A 40 -6.80 -21.56 4.80
C LEU A 40 -6.07 -21.03 6.04
N CYS A 41 -6.54 -19.94 6.65
CA CYS A 41 -5.93 -19.38 7.87
C CYS A 41 -5.98 -20.36 9.04
N ARG A 42 -7.11 -21.05 9.26
CA ARG A 42 -7.25 -22.04 10.33
C ARG A 42 -6.25 -23.18 10.16
N ARG A 43 -6.13 -23.73 8.96
CA ARG A 43 -5.18 -24.81 8.67
C ARG A 43 -3.72 -24.35 8.76
N MET A 44 -3.39 -23.17 8.22
CA MET A 44 -2.04 -22.60 8.35
C MET A 44 -1.60 -22.42 9.81
N ALA A 45 -2.51 -21.98 10.69
CA ALA A 45 -2.21 -21.80 12.10
C ALA A 45 -1.79 -23.10 12.81
N VAL A 46 -2.27 -24.25 12.33
CA VAL A 46 -1.96 -25.58 12.89
C VAL A 46 -0.77 -26.22 12.18
N GLU A 47 -0.76 -26.21 10.85
CA GLU A 47 0.18 -26.96 10.03
C GLU A 47 1.48 -26.20 9.76
N LEU A 48 1.45 -24.87 9.79
CA LEU A 48 2.56 -23.99 9.45
C LEU A 48 2.77 -22.88 10.50
N PRO A 49 2.85 -23.19 11.81
CA PRO A 49 2.80 -22.20 12.90
C PRO A 49 4.01 -21.24 12.94
N ARG A 50 5.07 -21.51 12.17
CA ARG A 50 6.27 -20.67 12.07
C ARG A 50 6.31 -19.83 10.80
N MET A 51 5.30 -19.91 9.93
CA MET A 51 5.24 -19.16 8.68
C MET A 51 4.68 -17.76 8.95
N GLY A 52 5.53 -16.74 8.84
CA GLY A 52 5.12 -15.35 8.74
C GLY A 52 4.65 -15.02 7.33
N TRP A 53 3.68 -14.12 7.22
CA TRP A 53 3.25 -13.66 5.90
C TRP A 53 2.64 -12.26 5.88
N ALA A 54 2.63 -11.70 4.68
CA ALA A 54 1.94 -10.47 4.34
C ALA A 54 1.07 -10.64 3.09
N CYS A 55 0.08 -9.77 2.92
CA CYS A 55 -0.82 -9.82 1.76
C CYS A 55 -1.30 -8.43 1.36
N PHE A 56 -1.85 -8.31 0.15
CA PHE A 56 -2.69 -7.18 -0.24
C PHE A 56 -4.17 -7.51 0.02
N SER A 57 -4.92 -6.60 0.63
CA SER A 57 -6.35 -6.77 0.86
C SER A 57 -7.10 -5.44 0.74
N ARG A 58 -8.42 -5.49 0.88
CA ARG A 58 -9.29 -4.32 0.90
C ARG A 58 -9.85 -4.10 2.30
N VAL A 59 -10.05 -2.84 2.65
CA VAL A 59 -10.53 -2.47 4.00
C VAL A 59 -11.97 -2.92 4.29
N ASP A 60 -12.78 -3.15 3.26
CA ASP A 60 -14.16 -3.65 3.38
C ASP A 60 -14.25 -5.18 3.51
N VAL A 61 -13.14 -5.90 3.32
CA VAL A 61 -13.06 -7.37 3.48
C VAL A 61 -12.61 -7.75 4.91
N VAL A 62 -11.80 -6.89 5.54
CA VAL A 62 -11.15 -7.17 6.83
C VAL A 62 -12.01 -6.69 7.99
N ASP A 63 -12.78 -7.61 8.56
CA ASP A 63 -13.42 -7.43 9.87
C ASP A 63 -12.65 -8.15 10.99
N GLU A 64 -13.16 -8.06 12.22
CA GLU A 64 -12.45 -8.53 13.40
C GLU A 64 -12.23 -10.05 13.42
N GLU A 65 -13.25 -10.84 13.09
CA GLU A 65 -13.12 -12.31 13.02
C GLU A 65 -12.03 -12.70 12.01
N PHE A 66 -12.08 -12.07 10.83
CA PHE A 66 -11.13 -12.38 9.76
C PHE A 66 -9.70 -11.97 10.14
N LEU A 67 -9.53 -10.78 10.70
CA LEU A 67 -8.22 -10.30 11.14
C LEU A 67 -7.61 -11.19 12.23
N VAL A 68 -8.42 -11.65 13.19
CA VAL A 68 -7.95 -12.57 14.25
C VAL A 68 -7.49 -13.89 13.65
N ALA A 69 -8.24 -14.45 12.71
CA ALA A 69 -7.86 -15.67 12.00
C ALA A 69 -6.54 -15.49 11.22
N MET A 70 -6.42 -14.39 10.47
CA MET A 70 -5.19 -14.05 9.74
C MET A 70 -4.00 -13.91 10.69
N LYS A 71 -4.16 -13.20 11.81
CA LYS A 71 -3.10 -13.00 12.80
C LYS A 71 -2.63 -14.32 13.40
N ARG A 72 -3.55 -15.20 13.78
CA ARG A 72 -3.24 -16.54 14.31
C ARG A 72 -2.50 -17.41 13.29
N ALA A 73 -2.81 -17.24 12.01
CA ALA A 73 -2.16 -17.94 10.91
C ALA A 73 -0.77 -17.40 10.53
N GLY A 74 -0.28 -16.35 11.22
CA GLY A 74 1.04 -15.76 10.95
C GLY A 74 1.04 -14.45 10.16
N CYS A 75 -0.12 -13.86 9.85
CA CYS A 75 -0.18 -12.57 9.17
C CYS A 75 0.43 -11.48 10.05
N HIS A 76 1.53 -10.88 9.59
CA HIS A 76 2.21 -9.79 10.29
C HIS A 76 1.92 -8.43 9.66
N THR A 77 1.58 -8.36 8.37
CA THR A 77 1.36 -7.08 7.67
C THR A 77 0.29 -7.19 6.59
N ILE A 78 -0.64 -6.23 6.57
CA ILE A 78 -1.64 -6.09 5.50
C ILE A 78 -1.38 -4.81 4.73
N VAL A 79 -1.32 -4.92 3.41
CA VAL A 79 -1.26 -3.79 2.48
C VAL A 79 -2.67 -3.44 2.02
N PHE A 80 -3.09 -2.19 2.22
CA PHE A 80 -4.40 -1.69 1.82
C PHE A 80 -4.28 -0.65 0.71
N GLY A 81 -5.04 -0.86 -0.35
CA GLY A 81 -5.23 0.10 -1.44
C GLY A 81 -6.18 1.24 -1.10
N VAL A 82 -5.68 2.31 -0.47
CA VAL A 82 -6.47 3.48 -0.07
C VAL A 82 -6.77 4.42 -1.25
N GLU A 83 -5.82 4.54 -2.18
CA GLU A 83 -5.88 5.36 -3.40
C GLU A 83 -5.93 6.88 -3.17
N THR A 84 -7.10 7.46 -2.85
CA THR A 84 -7.26 8.92 -2.71
C THR A 84 -8.10 9.30 -1.49
N GLY A 85 -7.83 10.47 -0.93
CA GLY A 85 -8.50 11.02 0.25
C GLY A 85 -9.76 11.81 -0.03
N THR A 86 -10.07 12.16 -1.29
CA THR A 86 -11.22 13.02 -1.60
C THR A 86 -12.41 12.23 -2.16
N ARG A 87 -13.62 12.59 -1.69
CA ARG A 87 -14.86 11.88 -2.01
C ARG A 87 -15.16 11.85 -3.51
N GLY A 88 -15.00 12.99 -4.20
CA GLY A 88 -15.32 13.11 -5.63
C GLY A 88 -14.53 12.14 -6.51
N ILE A 89 -13.24 11.92 -6.23
CA ILE A 89 -12.39 11.00 -7.01
C ILE A 89 -12.57 9.53 -6.55
N ARG A 90 -12.96 9.30 -5.29
CA ARG A 90 -13.33 7.95 -4.80
C ARG A 90 -14.57 7.39 -5.50
N ASP A 91 -15.56 8.25 -5.79
CA ASP A 91 -16.76 7.84 -6.51
C ASP A 91 -16.45 7.55 -8.00
N ALA A 92 -15.51 8.31 -8.59
CA ALA A 92 -15.01 8.06 -9.94
C ALA A 92 -14.20 6.74 -10.07
N THR A 93 -13.49 6.34 -9.01
CA THR A 93 -12.71 5.08 -8.97
C THR A 93 -13.55 3.84 -8.60
N ARG A 94 -14.86 4.00 -8.36
CA ARG A 94 -15.85 2.91 -8.14
C ARG A 94 -15.48 1.90 -7.05
N LYS A 95 -14.62 2.27 -6.09
CA LYS A 95 -14.15 1.32 -5.08
C LYS A 95 -15.18 0.99 -4.00
N GLY A 96 -16.24 1.80 -3.82
CA GLY A 96 -17.31 1.53 -2.85
C GLY A 96 -16.90 1.58 -1.37
N ILE A 97 -15.65 1.97 -1.07
CA ILE A 97 -15.11 2.06 0.30
C ILE A 97 -15.25 3.50 0.79
N THR A 98 -15.68 3.72 2.04
CA THR A 98 -15.80 5.05 2.69
C THR A 98 -14.56 5.45 3.50
N PRO A 99 -14.31 6.75 3.77
CA PRO A 99 -13.18 7.16 4.61
C PRO A 99 -13.25 6.60 6.03
N ASN A 100 -14.47 6.41 6.57
CA ASN A 100 -14.66 5.82 7.89
C ASN A 100 -14.24 4.35 7.88
N GLN A 101 -14.69 3.55 6.90
CA GLN A 101 -14.24 2.16 6.76
C GLN A 101 -12.72 2.03 6.66
N ILE A 102 -12.05 2.98 5.99
CA ILE A 102 -10.58 3.01 5.94
C ILE A 102 -10.03 3.25 7.35
N VAL A 103 -10.47 4.30 8.05
CA VAL A 103 -10.00 4.59 9.42
C VAL A 103 -10.22 3.39 10.35
N ASP A 104 -11.43 2.82 10.32
CA ASP A 104 -11.84 1.70 11.17
C ASP A 104 -10.98 0.45 10.93
N ALA A 105 -10.69 0.11 9.66
CA ALA A 105 -9.84 -1.03 9.33
C ALA A 105 -8.39 -0.86 9.83
N PHE A 106 -7.83 0.34 9.71
CA PHE A 106 -6.48 0.63 10.22
C PHE A 106 -6.44 0.64 11.76
N GLU A 107 -7.49 1.12 12.41
CA GLU A 107 -7.64 1.04 13.87
C GLU A 107 -7.76 -0.39 14.36
N LEU A 108 -8.60 -1.20 13.69
CA LEU A 108 -8.76 -2.62 13.98
C LEU A 108 -7.42 -3.36 13.87
N CYS A 109 -6.65 -3.14 12.79
CA CYS A 109 -5.31 -3.72 12.63
C CYS A 109 -4.36 -3.35 13.77
N ARG A 110 -4.35 -2.08 14.21
CA ARG A 110 -3.56 -1.64 15.37
C ARG A 110 -3.96 -2.35 16.66
N ARG A 111 -5.27 -2.48 16.94
CA ARG A 111 -5.76 -3.15 18.16
C ARG A 111 -5.25 -4.60 18.24
N HIS A 112 -5.19 -5.29 17.10
CA HIS A 112 -4.72 -6.67 17.00
C HIS A 112 -3.22 -6.82 16.70
N ARG A 113 -2.45 -5.72 16.75
CA ARG A 113 -0.99 -5.69 16.50
C ARG A 113 -0.62 -6.34 15.14
N VAL A 114 -1.39 -6.00 14.11
CA VAL A 114 -1.08 -6.29 12.70
C VAL A 114 -0.59 -4.99 12.07
N ALA A 115 0.61 -5.02 11.50
CA ALA A 115 1.16 -3.84 10.84
C ALA A 115 0.39 -3.53 9.56
N THR A 116 0.35 -2.25 9.18
CA THR A 116 -0.38 -1.82 7.99
C THR A 116 0.51 -1.03 7.04
N ALA A 117 0.38 -1.33 5.75
CA ALA A 117 0.91 -0.49 4.68
C ALA A 117 -0.25 0.11 3.90
N ALA A 118 -0.21 1.43 3.67
CA ALA A 118 -1.21 2.13 2.87
C ALA A 118 -0.61 2.49 1.51
N THR A 119 -1.32 2.19 0.41
CA THR A 119 -0.91 2.65 -0.92
C THR A 119 -1.87 3.72 -1.42
N PHE A 120 -1.31 4.86 -1.81
CA PHE A 120 -2.01 6.00 -2.38
C PHE A 120 -1.58 6.21 -3.84
N ILE A 121 -2.44 6.87 -4.61
CA ILE A 121 -2.18 7.34 -5.96
C ILE A 121 -2.42 8.84 -5.95
N LEU A 122 -1.41 9.62 -6.35
CA LEU A 122 -1.45 11.07 -6.40
C LEU A 122 -1.26 11.54 -7.84
N GLY A 123 -2.13 12.44 -8.31
CA GLY A 123 -2.07 13.01 -9.65
C GLY A 123 -3.01 12.34 -10.65
N LEU A 124 -4.17 11.86 -10.21
CA LEU A 124 -5.25 11.43 -11.11
C LEU A 124 -5.75 12.61 -11.95
N PRO A 125 -6.33 12.38 -13.15
CA PRO A 125 -6.59 13.44 -14.14
C PRO A 125 -7.30 14.68 -13.61
N ASP A 126 -8.29 14.52 -12.73
CA ASP A 126 -9.08 15.63 -12.18
C ASP A 126 -8.57 16.18 -10.85
N GLU A 127 -7.49 15.62 -10.28
CA GLU A 127 -7.00 16.07 -8.98
C GLU A 127 -6.38 17.48 -9.05
N ARG A 128 -6.77 18.31 -8.08
CA ARG A 128 -6.16 19.60 -7.78
C ARG A 128 -5.15 19.45 -6.65
N GLU A 129 -4.34 20.49 -6.42
CA GLU A 129 -3.37 20.48 -5.30
C GLU A 129 -4.06 20.21 -3.95
N GLU A 130 -5.26 20.76 -3.76
CA GLU A 130 -6.09 20.57 -2.57
C GLU A 130 -6.45 19.09 -2.31
N ASP A 131 -6.72 18.32 -3.37
CA ASP A 131 -7.02 16.90 -3.30
C ASP A 131 -5.80 16.10 -2.86
N LEU A 132 -4.64 16.37 -3.44
CA LEU A 132 -3.38 15.73 -3.06
C LEU A 132 -3.05 16.02 -1.60
N LEU A 133 -3.25 17.27 -1.14
CA LEU A 133 -3.06 17.65 0.26
C LEU A 133 -4.07 16.96 1.18
N ALA A 134 -5.32 16.74 0.74
CA ALA A 134 -6.30 15.98 1.51
C ALA A 134 -5.90 14.50 1.65
N THR A 135 -5.40 13.89 0.57
CA THR A 135 -4.85 12.52 0.60
C THR A 135 -3.66 12.42 1.56
N MET A 136 -2.78 13.43 1.58
CA MET A 136 -1.69 13.52 2.56
C MET A 136 -2.23 13.57 3.99
N ARG A 137 -3.22 14.43 4.28
CA ARG A 137 -3.84 14.52 5.61
C ARG A 137 -4.46 13.19 6.05
N LEU A 138 -5.13 12.48 5.13
CA LEU A 138 -5.65 11.15 5.40
C LEU A 138 -4.52 10.18 5.77
N ALA A 139 -3.43 10.12 4.98
CA ALA A 139 -2.29 9.26 5.28
C ALA A 139 -1.69 9.51 6.67
N LEU A 140 -1.63 10.78 7.11
CA LEU A 140 -1.22 11.12 8.48
C LEU A 140 -2.21 10.59 9.54
N LYS A 141 -3.52 10.74 9.29
CA LYS A 141 -4.59 10.29 10.19
C LYS A 141 -4.61 8.77 10.36
N LEU A 142 -4.32 8.01 9.29
CA LEU A 142 -4.37 6.55 9.31
C LEU A 142 -3.33 5.91 10.24
N LYS A 143 -2.25 6.62 10.60
CA LYS A 143 -1.17 6.12 11.46
C LYS A 143 -0.69 4.71 11.06
N CYS A 144 -0.52 4.49 9.75
CA CYS A 144 0.00 3.24 9.22
C CYS A 144 1.51 3.10 9.45
N ASP A 145 2.02 1.88 9.38
CA ASP A 145 3.45 1.59 9.55
C ASP A 145 4.26 2.00 8.33
N TYR A 146 3.65 1.87 7.16
CA TYR A 146 4.27 2.20 5.87
C TYR A 146 3.26 2.88 4.96
N ALA A 147 3.72 3.84 4.14
CA ALA A 147 2.89 4.53 3.17
C ALA A 147 3.62 4.64 1.83
N ALA A 148 3.03 4.12 0.77
CA ALA A 148 3.50 4.31 -0.60
C ALA A 148 2.66 5.40 -1.27
N PHE A 149 3.32 6.47 -1.73
CA PHE A 149 2.69 7.55 -2.49
C PHE A 149 3.09 7.38 -3.96
N ASN A 150 2.24 6.70 -4.72
CA ASN A 150 2.51 6.40 -6.13
C ASN A 150 1.93 7.49 -7.03
N VAL A 151 2.40 7.54 -8.27
CA VAL A 151 1.83 8.37 -9.33
C VAL A 151 1.14 7.48 -10.38
N PRO A 152 0.04 7.92 -11.00
CA PRO A 152 -0.73 7.08 -11.90
C PRO A 152 0.03 6.81 -13.20
N ILE A 153 -0.11 5.58 -13.69
CA ILE A 153 0.41 5.15 -14.99
C ILE A 153 -0.77 4.73 -15.87
N PRO A 154 -1.06 5.48 -16.96
CA PRO A 154 -2.15 5.17 -17.89
C PRO A 154 -1.79 3.95 -18.75
N ARG A 155 -1.96 2.76 -18.17
CA ARG A 155 -1.63 1.48 -18.81
C ARG A 155 -2.47 1.25 -20.06
N MET A 156 -1.90 0.51 -21.01
CA MET A 156 -2.60 0.13 -22.24
C MET A 156 -3.97 -0.46 -21.92
N ARG A 157 -4.99 -0.05 -22.69
CA ARG A 157 -6.37 -0.55 -22.60
C ARG A 157 -7.06 -0.30 -21.26
N THR A 158 -6.60 0.65 -20.44
CA THR A 158 -7.29 1.07 -19.21
C THR A 158 -8.15 2.31 -19.44
N GLN A 159 -9.20 2.47 -18.64
CA GLN A 159 -10.03 3.68 -18.65
C GLN A 159 -9.21 4.95 -18.40
N LEU A 160 -8.30 4.90 -17.42
CA LEU A 160 -7.37 5.99 -17.12
C LEU A 160 -6.55 6.41 -18.36
N ARG A 161 -6.14 5.46 -19.21
CA ARG A 161 -5.41 5.78 -20.44
C ARG A 161 -6.29 6.49 -21.46
N SER A 162 -7.50 5.98 -21.68
CA SER A 162 -8.44 6.63 -22.59
C SER A 162 -8.71 8.07 -22.13
N GLU A 163 -8.94 8.28 -20.84
CA GLU A 163 -9.14 9.62 -20.28
C GLU A 163 -7.89 10.51 -20.42
N ALA A 164 -6.71 10.00 -20.06
CA ALA A 164 -5.47 10.76 -20.12
C ALA A 164 -5.11 11.17 -21.57
N ILE A 165 -5.41 10.33 -22.56
CA ILE A 165 -5.25 10.68 -23.99
C ILE A 165 -6.25 11.75 -24.39
N SER A 166 -7.54 11.56 -24.09
CA SER A 166 -8.60 12.52 -24.45
C SER A 166 -8.40 13.89 -23.80
N ALA A 167 -7.84 13.93 -22.59
CA ALA A 167 -7.51 15.15 -21.88
C ALA A 167 -6.14 15.76 -22.29
N GLY A 168 -5.43 15.18 -23.26
CA GLY A 168 -4.12 15.66 -23.72
C GLY A 168 -2.99 15.52 -22.70
N LEU A 169 -3.16 14.74 -21.64
CA LEU A 169 -2.17 14.55 -20.57
C LEU A 169 -1.01 13.63 -21.00
N VAL A 170 -1.27 12.72 -21.93
CA VAL A 170 -0.28 11.80 -22.53
C VAL A 170 -0.52 11.60 -24.02
N ALA A 171 0.55 11.36 -24.77
CA ALA A 171 0.46 10.95 -26.17
C ALA A 171 -0.08 9.51 -26.30
N PRO A 172 -0.89 9.20 -27.33
CA PRO A 172 -1.32 7.83 -27.62
C PRO A 172 -0.18 6.83 -27.77
N SER A 173 0.98 7.30 -28.27
CA SER A 173 2.21 6.53 -28.47
C SER A 173 3.02 6.27 -27.20
N LEU A 174 2.57 6.71 -26.02
CA LEU A 174 3.29 6.49 -24.77
C LEU A 174 3.39 4.99 -24.44
N MET A 175 4.60 4.42 -24.59
CA MET A 175 4.90 3.01 -24.29
C MET A 175 5.48 2.79 -22.88
N ARG A 176 5.76 3.87 -22.14
CA ARG A 176 6.38 3.78 -20.81
C ARG A 176 5.34 3.35 -19.77
N MET A 177 5.56 2.19 -19.14
CA MET A 177 4.63 1.55 -18.19
C MET A 177 5.25 1.30 -16.80
N ASP A 178 6.35 1.98 -16.49
CA ASP A 178 7.07 1.83 -15.22
C ASP A 178 6.21 2.32 -14.04
N GLN A 179 5.97 1.41 -13.08
CA GLN A 179 5.16 1.68 -11.89
C GLN A 179 6.01 1.87 -10.62
N SER A 180 7.32 2.07 -10.75
CA SER A 180 8.22 2.31 -9.62
C SER A 180 7.87 3.57 -8.82
N GLY A 181 7.06 4.47 -9.37
CA GLY A 181 6.70 5.75 -8.74
C GLY A 181 7.82 6.78 -8.78
N THR A 182 8.92 6.50 -9.50
CA THR A 182 10.12 7.33 -9.52
C THR A 182 9.91 8.68 -10.22
N TYR A 183 9.07 8.71 -11.25
CA TYR A 183 8.73 9.89 -12.04
C TYR A 183 7.28 9.81 -12.52
N ALA A 184 6.65 10.97 -12.74
CA ALA A 184 5.31 11.08 -13.27
C ALA A 184 5.35 11.08 -14.80
N VAL A 185 4.61 10.16 -15.42
CA VAL A 185 4.45 10.14 -16.89
C VAL A 185 3.37 11.11 -17.38
N MET A 186 2.51 11.58 -16.46
CA MET A 186 1.38 12.47 -16.72
C MET A 186 1.20 13.46 -15.56
N GLY A 187 0.67 14.64 -15.87
CA GLY A 187 0.18 15.58 -14.87
C GLY A 187 -1.31 15.36 -14.64
N THR A 188 -1.96 16.32 -14.01
CA THR A 188 -3.43 16.39 -13.98
C THR A 188 -3.90 17.45 -14.98
N LYS A 189 -5.21 17.64 -15.13
CA LYS A 189 -5.80 18.76 -15.87
C LYS A 189 -5.48 20.12 -15.21
N HIS A 190 -4.95 20.11 -13.99
CA HIS A 190 -4.69 21.29 -13.16
C HIS A 190 -3.23 21.45 -12.72
N LEU A 191 -2.44 20.37 -12.76
CA LEU A 191 -1.07 20.34 -12.25
C LEU A 191 -0.12 19.76 -13.29
N SER A 192 1.07 20.35 -13.37
CA SER A 192 2.15 19.82 -14.20
C SER A 192 2.66 18.47 -13.65
N LYS A 193 3.35 17.68 -14.49
CA LYS A 193 4.05 16.44 -14.07
C LYS A 193 4.98 16.72 -12.89
N THR A 194 5.74 17.82 -12.98
CA THR A 194 6.68 18.28 -11.97
C THR A 194 5.99 18.67 -10.67
N ASP A 195 4.78 19.22 -10.72
CA ASP A 195 4.00 19.53 -9.51
C ASP A 195 3.53 18.27 -8.80
N VAL A 196 3.04 17.28 -9.55
CA VAL A 196 2.66 15.97 -9.00
C VAL A 196 3.85 15.30 -8.32
N GLU A 197 5.02 15.26 -8.96
CA GLU A 197 6.25 14.71 -8.38
C GLU A 197 6.68 15.45 -7.12
N ARG A 198 6.62 16.79 -7.14
CA ARG A 198 6.94 17.66 -5.99
C ARG A 198 6.02 17.36 -4.81
N LEU A 199 4.72 17.21 -5.07
CA LEU A 199 3.71 16.93 -4.05
C LEU A 199 3.83 15.49 -3.51
N ALA A 200 4.09 14.49 -4.36
CA ALA A 200 4.38 13.13 -3.92
C ALA A 200 5.63 13.07 -3.02
N ALA A 201 6.71 13.75 -3.39
CA ALA A 201 7.90 13.86 -2.55
C ALA A 201 7.62 14.64 -1.24
N LYS A 202 6.75 15.65 -1.26
CA LYS A 202 6.28 16.32 -0.05
C LYS A 202 5.52 15.35 0.85
N ALA A 203 4.66 14.50 0.30
CA ALA A 203 3.89 13.49 1.04
C ALA A 203 4.81 12.49 1.75
N ILE A 204 5.80 11.94 1.04
CA ILE A 204 6.82 11.03 1.60
C ILE A 204 7.52 11.69 2.78
N ARG A 205 8.04 12.91 2.60
CA ARG A 205 8.75 13.63 3.67
C ARG A 205 7.86 13.90 4.89
N GLN A 206 6.66 14.43 4.65
CA GLN A 206 5.72 14.72 5.73
C GLN A 206 5.23 13.46 6.45
N PHE A 207 5.26 12.29 5.82
CA PHE A 207 4.92 11.03 6.47
C PHE A 207 6.12 10.46 7.25
N TYR A 208 7.28 10.31 6.60
CA TYR A 208 8.40 9.55 7.17
C TYR A 208 9.29 10.36 8.12
N LEU A 209 9.33 11.69 8.00
CA LEU A 209 10.16 12.56 8.86
C LEU A 209 9.44 13.05 10.12
N ARG A 210 8.21 12.60 10.37
CA ARG A 210 7.47 13.01 11.58
C ARG A 210 8.18 12.48 12.82
N PRO A 211 8.40 13.30 13.86
CA PRO A 211 9.00 12.85 15.10
C PRO A 211 8.29 11.62 15.70
N SER A 212 6.95 11.63 15.72
CA SER A 212 6.16 10.49 16.21
C SER A 212 6.37 9.20 15.42
N TYR A 213 6.55 9.30 14.09
CA TYR A 213 6.84 8.13 13.25
C TYR A 213 8.24 7.60 13.53
N VAL A 214 9.24 8.47 13.53
CA VAL A 214 10.64 8.12 13.78
C VAL A 214 10.79 7.47 15.15
N LEU A 215 10.21 8.07 16.20
CA LEU A 215 10.19 7.50 17.55
C LEU A 215 9.50 6.14 17.60
N SER A 216 8.37 5.98 16.90
CA SER A 216 7.67 4.69 16.83
C SER A 216 8.53 3.59 16.21
N ARG A 217 9.42 3.91 15.27
CA ARG A 217 10.30 2.91 14.63
C ARG A 217 11.39 2.42 15.57
N PHE A 218 11.93 3.30 16.43
CA PHE A 218 12.88 2.87 17.46
C PHE A 218 12.27 1.86 18.44
N ALA A 219 11.00 2.03 18.80
CA ALA A 219 10.29 1.07 19.64
C ALA A 219 10.09 -0.32 18.99
N THR A 220 10.29 -0.43 17.67
CA THR A 220 10.17 -1.71 16.93
C THR A 220 11.50 -2.44 16.73
N ILE A 221 12.63 -1.85 17.13
CA ILE A 221 13.96 -2.46 16.97
C ILE A 221 14.12 -3.58 17.99
N ARG A 222 14.26 -4.82 17.50
CA ARG A 222 14.48 -6.01 18.34
C ARG A 222 15.81 -6.70 18.05
N SER A 223 16.50 -6.28 17.00
CA SER A 223 17.76 -6.85 16.57
C SER A 223 18.66 -5.82 15.90
N TYR A 224 19.96 -6.14 15.80
CA TYR A 224 20.89 -5.35 15.00
C TYR A 224 20.47 -5.26 13.52
N TYR A 225 19.87 -6.33 13.00
CA TYR A 225 19.32 -6.35 11.65
C TYR A 225 18.21 -5.32 11.46
N ASP A 226 17.28 -5.22 12.41
CA ASP A 226 16.20 -4.22 12.37
C ASP A 226 16.76 -2.80 12.44
N LEU A 227 17.73 -2.57 13.33
CA LEU A 227 18.42 -1.27 13.42
C LEU A 227 19.05 -0.89 12.09
N ARG A 228 19.84 -1.78 11.49
CA ARG A 228 20.49 -1.56 10.18
C ARG A 228 19.44 -1.27 9.10
N ARG A 229 18.33 -2.01 9.07
CA ARG A 229 17.23 -1.80 8.12
C ARG A 229 16.61 -0.42 8.26
N HIS A 230 16.32 0.01 9.49
CA HIS A 230 15.76 1.34 9.76
C HIS A 230 16.74 2.46 9.40
N VAL A 231 18.04 2.29 9.69
CA VAL A 231 19.08 3.27 9.33
C VAL A 231 19.20 3.39 7.81
N VAL A 232 19.29 2.27 7.08
CA VAL A 232 19.39 2.28 5.61
C VAL A 232 18.15 2.92 4.98
N ALA A 233 16.95 2.56 5.44
CA ALA A 233 15.71 3.17 4.95
C ALA A 233 15.65 4.68 5.26
N GLY A 234 16.03 5.09 6.47
CA GLY A 234 16.10 6.49 6.87
C GLY A 234 17.09 7.30 6.03
N LEU A 235 18.29 6.77 5.81
CA LEU A 235 19.31 7.37 4.94
C LEU A 235 18.82 7.51 3.49
N ALA A 236 18.06 6.54 2.97
CA ALA A 236 17.48 6.62 1.63
C ALA A 236 16.47 7.79 1.52
N VAL A 237 15.59 7.95 2.51
CA VAL A 237 14.65 9.09 2.57
C VAL A 237 15.41 10.41 2.68
N LEU A 238 16.41 10.50 3.57
CA LEU A 238 17.22 11.71 3.72
C LEU A 238 18.00 12.05 2.45
N ARG A 239 18.57 11.04 1.77
CA ARG A 239 19.28 11.24 0.50
C ARG A 239 18.33 11.77 -0.59
N ASP A 240 17.10 11.29 -0.67
CA ASP A 240 16.11 11.83 -1.60
C ASP A 240 15.76 13.29 -1.27
N VAL A 241 15.62 13.63 0.03
CA VAL A 241 15.43 15.02 0.47
C VAL A 241 16.59 15.90 0.02
N VAL A 242 17.83 15.50 0.33
CA VAL A 242 19.05 16.24 -0.01
C VAL A 242 19.16 16.43 -1.53
N LYS A 243 19.06 15.35 -2.31
CA LYS A 243 19.17 15.41 -3.78
C LYS A 243 18.16 16.38 -4.42
N ARG A 244 16.96 16.51 -3.86
CA ARG A 244 15.92 17.40 -4.40
C ARG A 244 16.03 18.85 -3.90
N VAL A 245 16.65 19.08 -2.74
CA VAL A 245 16.96 20.44 -2.24
C VAL A 245 18.10 21.07 -3.05
N PHE A 246 19.13 20.29 -3.41
CA PHE A 246 20.31 20.76 -4.14
C PHE A 246 20.21 20.65 -5.68
N ARG A 247 19.06 20.23 -6.22
CA ARG A 247 18.75 20.23 -7.67
C ARG A 247 17.94 21.46 -8.13
N ARG A 248 17.87 22.50 -7.30
CA ARG A 248 17.29 23.80 -7.67
C ARG A 248 18.32 24.65 -8.41
#